data_AF-G0NE59-F1
#
_entry.id   AF-G0NE59-F1
#
_cell.length_a   1.000
_cell.length_b   1.000
_cell.length_c   1.000
_cell.angle_alpha   90.00
_cell.angle_beta   90.00
_cell.angle_gamma   90.00
#
_symmetry.space_group_name_H-M   'P 1'
#
loop_
_entity.id
_entity.type
_entity.pdbx_description
1 polymer ?
#
loop_
_entity_poly.entity_id
_entity_poly.type
_entity_poly.pdbx_seq_one_letter_code
_entity_poly.pdbx_strand_id
1 'polypeptide(L)'
;MDLLKKEEQVGSGIIFVPRTKRTMEILKWWVMCSLTDECINPPGARLACNFKKDQFNVYADCFRFDQSVLNLLLLNKYQNFNKYFIRSMVQYFY
;
A
#
# COMPACT_ATOMS: atom_id res chain seq x y z
N MET A 1 -5.74 -12.88 -7.62
CA MET A 1 -6.25 -11.49 -7.64
C MET A 1 -7.51 -11.29 -6.79
N ASP A 2 -8.28 -12.35 -6.49
CA ASP A 2 -9.56 -12.19 -5.78
C ASP A 2 -9.42 -11.73 -4.33
N LEU A 3 -8.29 -12.02 -3.69
CA LEU A 3 -7.97 -11.48 -2.37
C LEU A 3 -7.83 -9.95 -2.43
N LEU A 4 -7.04 -9.39 -3.35
CA LEU A 4 -6.87 -7.94 -3.49
C LEU A 4 -8.19 -7.18 -3.71
N LYS A 5 -9.16 -7.79 -4.40
CA LYS A 5 -10.48 -7.17 -4.64
C LYS A 5 -11.37 -7.12 -3.39
N LYS A 6 -11.05 -7.92 -2.36
CA LYS A 6 -11.83 -8.05 -1.12
C LYS A 6 -11.15 -7.36 0.08
N GLU A 7 -9.95 -6.83 -0.11
CA GLU A 7 -9.10 -6.33 0.97
C GLU A 7 -9.16 -4.79 1.02
N GLU A 8 -9.25 -4.24 2.22
CA GLU A 8 -9.09 -2.81 2.44
C GLU A 8 -7.61 -2.41 2.30
N GLN A 9 -7.35 -1.31 1.59
CA GLN A 9 -6.00 -0.82 1.41
C GLN A 9 -5.56 0.06 2.58
N VAL A 10 -4.31 -0.15 2.98
CA VAL A 10 -3.62 0.69 3.96
C VAL A 10 -2.92 1.84 3.25
N GLY A 11 -3.15 3.07 3.72
CA GLY A 11 -2.44 4.25 3.24
C GLY A 11 -0.97 4.25 3.63
N SER A 12 -0.09 4.69 2.72
CA SER A 12 1.37 4.77 2.95
C SER A 12 1.88 6.18 3.28
N GLY A 13 1.00 7.18 3.37
CA GLY A 13 1.40 8.58 3.58
C GLY A 13 2.08 8.84 4.93
N ILE A 14 1.59 8.21 6.00
CA ILE A 14 2.18 8.23 7.34
C ILE A 14 2.12 6.81 7.88
N ILE A 15 3.27 6.25 8.26
CA ILE A 15 3.37 4.91 8.82
C ILE A 15 4.29 4.89 10.03
N PHE A 16 3.93 4.07 11.01
CA PHE A 16 4.80 3.72 12.12
C PHE A 16 5.31 2.29 11.92
N VAL A 17 6.64 2.13 11.83
CA VAL A 17 7.28 0.83 11.59
C VAL A 17 8.23 0.51 12.74
N PRO A 18 7.79 -0.25 13.78
CA PRO A 18 8.68 -0.64 14.86
C PRO A 18 9.76 -1.59 14.30
N ARG A 19 11.00 -1.45 14.77
CA ARG A 19 12.12 -2.28 14.29
C ARG A 19 12.05 -3.70 14.85
N THR A 20 11.52 -4.64 14.08
CA THR A 20 11.45 -6.07 14.41
C THR A 20 11.92 -6.90 13.21
N LYS A 21 12.28 -8.18 13.41
CA LYS A 21 12.64 -9.06 12.28
C LYS A 21 11.54 -9.08 11.20
N ARG A 22 10.28 -9.18 11.62
CA ARG A 22 9.11 -9.26 10.73
C ARG A 22 8.85 -7.97 9.95
N THR A 23 8.93 -6.83 10.61
CA THR A 23 8.71 -5.52 9.96
C THR A 23 9.87 -5.17 9.03
N MET A 24 11.11 -5.49 9.42
CA MET A 24 12.28 -5.28 8.57
C MET A 24 12.27 -6.17 7.32
N GLU A 25 11.70 -7.38 7.36
CA GLU A 25 11.50 -8.20 6.15
C GLU A 25 10.61 -7.49 5.13
N ILE A 26 9.49 -6.92 5.56
CA ILE A 26 8.54 -6.20 4.69
C ILE A 26 9.16 -4.89 4.19
N LEU A 27 9.76 -4.10 5.09
CA LEU A 27 10.37 -2.82 4.75
C LEU A 27 11.52 -2.99 3.74
N LYS A 28 12.33 -4.05 3.87
CA LYS A 28 13.39 -4.36 2.90
C LYS A 28 12.82 -4.55 1.49
N TRP A 29 11.78 -5.36 1.33
CA TRP A 29 11.16 -5.57 0.02
C TRP A 29 10.53 -4.30 -0.55
N TRP A 30 9.93 -3.49 0.32
CA TRP A 30 9.33 -2.23 -0.11
C TRP A 30 10.39 -1.23 -0.60
N VAL A 31 11.52 -1.11 0.11
CA VAL A 31 12.67 -0.29 -0.31
C VAL A 31 13.31 -0.85 -1.59
N MET A 32 13.51 -2.16 -1.69
CA MET A 32 14.04 -2.79 -2.91
C MET A 32 13.17 -2.48 -4.14
N CYS A 33 11.85 -2.48 -3.98
CA CYS A 33 10.93 -2.09 -5.05
C CYS A 33 11.10 -0.61 -5.43
N SER A 34 11.24 0.31 -4.46
CA SER A 34 11.51 1.72 -4.77
C SER A 34 12.84 1.97 -5.49
N LEU A 35 13.79 1.04 -5.36
CA LEU A 35 15.10 1.08 -6.04
C LEU A 35 15.09 0.34 -7.38
N THR A 36 13.97 -0.28 -7.77
CA THR A 36 13.82 -1.03 -9.01
C THR A 36 12.78 -0.31 -9.89
N ASP A 37 13.22 0.33 -10.98
CA ASP A 37 12.38 1.21 -11.80
C ASP A 37 11.07 0.51 -12.23
N GLU A 38 11.14 -0.66 -12.85
CA GLU A 38 9.95 -1.40 -13.30
C GLU A 38 8.99 -1.83 -12.17
N CYS A 39 9.46 -1.87 -10.92
CA CYS A 39 8.64 -2.23 -9.77
C CYS A 39 7.79 -1.05 -9.28
N ILE A 40 8.41 0.13 -9.13
CA ILE A 40 7.74 1.34 -8.62
C ILE A 40 7.13 2.20 -9.74
N ASN A 41 7.59 2.01 -10.98
CA ASN A 41 7.19 2.70 -12.19
C ASN A 41 6.92 1.66 -13.32
N PRO A 42 5.90 0.79 -13.16
CA PRO A 42 5.59 -0.23 -14.16
C PRO A 42 5.14 0.41 -15.49
N PRO A 43 5.22 -0.31 -16.63
CA PRO A 43 4.75 0.20 -17.92
C PRO A 43 3.33 0.78 -17.86
N GLY A 44 3.17 2.03 -18.31
CA GLY A 44 1.91 2.76 -18.25
C GLY A 44 1.64 3.50 -16.95
N ALA A 45 2.59 3.51 -16.00
CA ALA A 45 2.50 4.31 -14.79
C ALA A 45 2.39 5.81 -15.08
N ARG A 46 1.62 6.51 -14.23
CA ARG A 46 1.39 7.95 -14.30
C ARG A 46 1.74 8.57 -12.96
N LEU A 47 2.54 9.64 -12.97
CA LEU A 47 2.94 10.39 -11.78
C LEU A 47 1.78 11.12 -11.11
N ALA A 48 0.90 11.71 -11.92
CA ALA A 48 -0.25 12.47 -11.46
C ALA A 48 -1.56 11.74 -11.78
N CYS A 49 -2.44 11.73 -10.78
CA CYS A 49 -3.81 11.24 -10.90
C CYS A 49 -4.74 12.40 -11.26
N ASN A 50 -5.49 12.25 -12.35
CA ASN A 50 -6.50 13.23 -12.73
C ASN A 50 -7.86 12.81 -12.15
N PHE A 51 -8.23 13.42 -11.04
CA PHE A 51 -9.52 13.17 -10.41
C PHE A 51 -10.62 13.95 -11.13
N LYS A 52 -11.76 13.30 -11.37
CA LYS A 52 -13.00 13.99 -11.78
C LYS A 52 -13.59 14.71 -10.57
N LYS A 53 -14.73 15.41 -10.75
CA LYS A 53 -15.42 16.13 -9.66
C LYS A 53 -15.66 15.28 -8.39
N ASP A 54 -15.76 13.96 -8.53
CA ASP A 54 -15.93 13.04 -7.42
C ASP A 54 -14.65 12.19 -7.19
N GLN A 55 -13.66 12.80 -6.53
CA GLN A 55 -12.36 12.18 -6.26
C GLN A 55 -12.40 11.00 -5.29
N PHE A 56 -13.50 10.84 -4.55
CA PHE A 56 -13.63 9.81 -3.52
C PHE A 56 -14.34 8.57 -4.02
N ASN A 57 -15.27 8.70 -4.97
CA ASN A 57 -16.03 7.55 -5.49
C ASN A 57 -15.63 7.16 -6.92
N VAL A 58 -14.88 8.00 -7.64
CA VAL A 58 -14.46 7.71 -9.01
C VAL A 58 -12.98 7.35 -9.05
N TYR A 59 -12.71 6.13 -9.48
CA TYR A 59 -11.35 5.67 -9.78
C TYR A 59 -10.71 6.53 -10.88
N ALA A 60 -9.51 7.04 -10.61
CA ALA A 60 -8.80 8.01 -11.45
C ALA A 60 -7.91 7.39 -12.53
N ASP A 61 -8.03 6.08 -12.80
CA ASP A 61 -7.19 5.35 -13.77
C ASP A 61 -5.69 5.55 -13.52
N CYS A 62 -5.31 5.48 -12.24
CA CYS A 62 -3.96 5.68 -11.75
C CYS A 62 -3.81 5.00 -10.38
N PHE A 63 -2.57 4.79 -9.94
CA PHE A 63 -2.25 4.22 -8.64
C PHE A 63 -1.19 5.03 -7.92
N ARG A 64 -1.25 5.04 -6.59
CA ARG A 64 -0.10 5.38 -5.76
C ARG A 64 0.77 4.14 -5.59
N PHE A 65 1.79 4.00 -6.43
CA PHE A 65 2.59 2.78 -6.52
C PHE A 65 3.29 2.40 -5.21
N ASP A 66 3.76 3.38 -4.44
CA ASP A 66 4.35 3.13 -3.12
C ASP A 66 3.34 2.47 -2.15
N GLN A 67 2.08 2.94 -2.16
CA GLN A 67 0.98 2.37 -1.41
C GLN A 67 0.60 0.98 -1.94
N SER A 68 0.52 0.82 -3.26
CA SER A 68 0.16 -0.45 -3.89
C SER A 68 1.15 -1.56 -3.53
N VAL A 69 2.45 -1.28 -3.60
CA VAL A 69 3.51 -2.24 -3.25
C VAL A 69 3.40 -2.64 -1.77
N LEU A 70 3.21 -1.68 -0.87
CA LEU A 70 3.03 -1.97 0.56
C LEU A 70 1.86 -2.95 0.78
N ASN A 71 0.72 -2.71 0.13
CA ASN A 71 -0.46 -3.56 0.26
C ASN A 71 -0.25 -4.96 -0.34
N LEU A 72 0.47 -5.08 -1.46
CA LEU A 72 0.85 -6.38 -2.03
C LEU A 72 1.73 -7.17 -1.07
N LEU A 73 2.74 -6.54 -0.47
CA LEU A 73 3.64 -7.18 0.49
C LEU A 73 2.92 -7.63 1.76
N LEU A 74 2.04 -6.78 2.29
CA LEU A 74 1.21 -7.10 3.44
C LEU A 74 0.27 -8.26 3.14
N LEU A 75 -0.45 -8.21 2.01
CA LEU A 75 -1.36 -9.28 1.64
C LEU A 75 -0.62 -10.60 1.44
N ASN A 76 0.52 -10.58 0.75
CA ASN A 76 1.36 -11.76 0.56
C ASN A 76 1.81 -12.37 1.90
N LYS A 77 2.18 -11.53 2.89
CA LYS A 77 2.64 -12.00 4.21
C LYS A 77 1.52 -12.51 5.12
N TYR A 78 0.34 -11.88 5.09
CA TYR A 78 -0.71 -12.10 6.11
C TYR A 78 -1.96 -12.81 5.59
N GLN A 79 -2.24 -12.70 4.29
CA GLN A 79 -3.40 -13.25 3.57
C GLN A 79 -4.77 -12.83 4.16
N ASN A 80 -4.79 -11.76 4.98
CA ASN A 80 -5.97 -11.25 5.67
C ASN A 80 -5.69 -9.85 6.25
N PHE A 81 -6.37 -8.81 5.74
CA PHE A 81 -6.20 -7.42 6.18
C PHE A 81 -6.54 -7.17 7.65
N ASN A 82 -7.36 -8.01 8.29
CA ASN A 82 -7.66 -7.86 9.71
C ASN A 82 -6.44 -8.08 10.62
N LYS A 83 -5.33 -8.60 10.07
CA LYS A 83 -4.06 -8.73 10.77
C LYS A 83 -3.19 -7.48 10.68
N TYR A 84 -3.62 -6.44 9.96
CA TYR A 84 -2.89 -5.18 9.87
C TYR A 84 -3.16 -4.36 11.13
N PHE A 85 -2.13 -4.18 11.97
CA PHE A 85 -2.21 -3.39 13.21
C PHE A 85 -2.54 -1.90 13.00
N ILE A 86 -2.62 -1.43 11.75
CA ILE A 86 -2.97 -0.04 11.46
C ILE A 86 -4.41 0.29 11.89
N ARG A 87 -5.34 -0.69 11.84
CA ARG A 87 -6.73 -0.49 12.26
C ARG A 87 -6.87 -0.22 13.75
N SER A 88 -6.08 -0.92 14.57
CA SER A 88 -5.98 -0.64 16.01
C SER A 88 -5.30 0.69 16.30
N MET A 89 -4.35 1.15 15.45
CA MET A 89 -3.70 2.45 15.65
C MET A 89 -4.65 3.63 15.42
N VAL A 90 -5.57 3.56 14.46
CA VAL A 90 -6.56 4.63 14.23
C VAL A 90 -7.38 4.91 15.50
N GLN A 91 -7.70 3.89 16.29
CA GLN A 91 -8.41 4.06 17.57
C GLN A 91 -7.60 4.81 18.64
N TYR A 92 -6.28 4.94 18.51
CA TYR A 92 -5.44 5.69 19.45
C TYR A 92 -5.18 7.14 19.01
N PHE A 93 -5.56 7.51 17.78
CA PHE A 93 -5.41 8.87 17.25
C PHE A 93 -6.72 9.68 17.27
N TYR A 94 -7.83 9.06 17.69
CA TYR A 94 -9.14 9.67 17.95
C TYR A 94 -9.54 9.39 19.40
#